data_AF-A0A5N7WJV7-F1
#
_entry.id   AF-A0A5N7WJV7-F1
#
_cell.length_a   1.000
_cell.length_b   1.000
_cell.length_c   1.000
_cell.angle_alpha   90.00
_cell.angle_beta   90.00
_cell.angle_gamma   90.00
#
_symmetry.space_group_name_H-M   'P 1'
#
loop_
_entity.id
_entity.type
_entity.pdbx_description
1 polymer ?
#
loop_
_entity_poly.entity_id
_entity_poly.type
_entity_poly.pdbx_seq_one_letter_code
_entity_poly.pdbx_strand_id
1 'polypeptide(L)'
;MLHSEYLLVLERARSLEKRLLADELRGQAAAFLSRRWMVADGHLTSILVPVLDSDQEVEVEINDDRQTYFYRSPSCRGRVVTRPLSDITLYAINLDAWMDDVCDLLEIELSRRARSREVIAERLWHLGDVRVGQTHRFAPIYLARRLPSSAADWQHALLSAKRPSQGIVLTAHDVDIELPNSHQTCGIGRLLVDSGDGITYDADLLHRLLKGTGADADDPDEYFDADIGELKLACVAEPKTFKGKQKDVIAMFWKARQQHSLKWAEVVTRTSCQKDPDSVFGSEWSRWLERIEGQRGHYRLRTRQ
;
A
#
# COMPACT_ATOMS: atom_id res chain seq x y z
N MET A 1 12.79 11.99 10.28
CA MET A 1 12.48 12.39 8.89
C MET A 1 10.98 12.65 8.78
N LEU A 2 10.56 13.74 8.11
CA LEU A 2 9.21 14.30 8.22
C LEU A 2 8.09 13.37 7.70
N HIS A 3 8.30 12.64 6.61
CA HIS A 3 7.29 11.72 6.04
C HIS A 3 7.01 10.54 6.99
N SER A 4 8.03 10.03 7.67
CA SER A 4 7.84 9.01 8.70
C SER A 4 7.02 9.52 9.88
N GLU A 5 7.29 10.74 10.35
CA GLU A 5 6.50 11.34 11.44
C GLU A 5 5.03 11.49 11.06
N TYR A 6 4.74 11.89 9.82
CA TYR A 6 3.37 11.97 9.34
C TYR A 6 2.70 10.59 9.33
N LEU A 7 3.35 9.56 8.76
CA LEU A 7 2.81 8.20 8.77
C LEU A 7 2.59 7.67 10.21
N LEU A 8 3.44 8.06 11.17
CA LEU A 8 3.25 7.73 12.59
C LEU A 8 2.04 8.43 13.22
N VAL A 9 1.71 9.65 12.80
CA VAL A 9 0.46 10.31 13.20
C VAL A 9 -0.74 9.52 12.65
N LEU A 10 -0.68 9.11 11.38
CA LEU A 10 -1.74 8.29 10.76
C LEU A 10 -1.93 6.96 11.51
N GLU A 11 -0.84 6.26 11.84
CA GLU A 11 -0.86 5.00 12.62
C GLU A 11 -1.58 5.15 13.97
N ARG A 12 -1.42 6.30 14.63
CA ARG A 12 -2.04 6.59 15.94
C ARG A 12 -3.49 7.05 15.83
N ALA A 13 -3.84 7.84 14.81
CA ALA A 13 -5.20 8.30 14.59
C ALA A 13 -6.17 7.11 14.55
N ARG A 14 -7.32 7.14 15.22
CA ARG A 14 -8.24 5.98 15.19
C ARG A 14 -8.91 5.81 13.84
N SER A 15 -9.38 6.92 13.27
CA SER A 15 -9.92 7.07 11.92
C SER A 15 -9.26 8.28 11.25
N LEU A 16 -9.20 8.28 9.92
CA LEU A 16 -8.66 9.39 9.14
C LEU A 16 -9.64 10.56 8.99
N GLU A 17 -10.93 10.34 9.28
CA GLU A 17 -11.94 11.41 9.34
C GLU A 17 -11.86 12.22 10.64
N LYS A 18 -11.24 11.66 11.69
CA LYS A 18 -11.11 12.33 12.98
C LYS A 18 -10.24 13.59 12.84
N ARG A 19 -10.70 14.71 13.40
CA ARG A 19 -9.87 15.90 13.58
C ARG A 19 -8.90 15.73 14.74
N LEU A 20 -7.68 16.20 14.53
CA LEU A 20 -6.58 16.07 15.47
C LEU A 20 -6.23 17.42 16.09
N LEU A 21 -5.79 17.42 17.34
CA LEU A 21 -5.20 18.59 17.99
C LEU A 21 -3.70 18.69 17.69
N ALA A 22 -3.11 19.86 17.93
CA ALA A 22 -1.68 20.11 17.69
C ALA A 22 -0.76 19.11 18.42
N ASP A 23 -1.16 18.71 19.63
CA ASP A 23 -0.47 17.78 20.52
C ASP A 23 -0.40 16.37 19.91
N GLU A 24 -1.41 15.98 19.13
CA GLU A 24 -1.47 14.71 18.42
C GLU A 24 -0.52 14.70 17.19
N LEU A 25 -0.04 15.87 16.74
CA LEU A 25 0.83 16.03 15.57
C LEU A 25 2.34 15.90 15.88
N ARG A 26 2.69 15.40 17.07
CA ARG A 26 4.08 15.06 17.47
C ARG A 26 5.08 16.22 17.30
N GLY A 27 4.62 17.45 17.49
CA GLY A 27 5.45 18.65 17.35
C GLY A 27 5.79 19.05 15.90
N GLN A 28 5.17 18.41 14.91
CA GLN A 28 5.42 18.67 13.47
C GLN A 28 4.29 19.48 12.80
N ALA A 29 3.37 20.06 13.58
CA ALA A 29 2.20 20.78 13.08
C ALA A 29 2.55 21.83 12.02
N ALA A 30 3.52 22.71 12.30
CA ALA A 30 3.94 23.76 11.37
C ALA A 30 4.47 23.18 10.04
N ALA A 31 5.26 22.10 10.11
CA ALA A 31 5.81 21.46 8.93
C ALA A 31 4.70 20.79 8.09
N PHE A 32 3.78 20.07 8.72
CA PHE A 32 2.65 19.44 8.03
C PHE A 32 1.70 20.45 7.39
N LEU A 33 1.44 21.58 8.06
CA LEU A 33 0.63 22.67 7.51
C LEU A 33 1.31 23.34 6.32
N SER A 34 2.62 23.59 6.39
CA SER A 34 3.37 24.21 5.29
C SER A 34 3.32 23.38 3.99
N ARG A 35 3.24 22.05 4.13
CA ARG A 35 3.11 21.10 3.01
C ARG A 35 1.67 20.71 2.70
N ARG A 36 0.69 21.28 3.41
CA ARG A 36 -0.75 20.98 3.30
C ARG A 36 -1.11 19.52 3.53
N TRP A 37 -0.27 18.77 4.23
CA TRP A 37 -0.59 17.41 4.68
C TRP A 37 -1.62 17.43 5.80
N MET A 38 -1.68 18.53 6.54
CA MET A 38 -2.78 18.83 7.45
C MET A 38 -3.41 20.14 7.04
N VAL A 39 -4.70 20.28 7.29
CA VAL A 39 -5.45 21.52 7.05
C VAL A 39 -6.21 21.89 8.31
N ALA A 40 -6.13 23.15 8.72
CA ALA A 40 -6.95 23.64 9.82
C ALA A 40 -8.44 23.50 9.45
N ASP A 41 -9.20 22.84 10.30
CA ASP A 41 -10.62 22.56 10.10
C ASP A 41 -11.40 22.81 11.39
N GLY A 42 -11.56 24.09 11.68
CA GLY A 42 -12.30 24.58 12.84
C GLY A 42 -11.50 24.57 14.14
N HIS A 43 -12.22 24.80 15.22
CA HIS A 43 -11.68 24.94 16.56
C HIS A 43 -12.59 24.21 17.55
N LEU A 44 -12.03 23.80 18.68
CA LEU A 44 -12.85 23.36 19.80
C LEU A 44 -13.73 24.51 20.29
N THR A 45 -14.97 24.20 20.63
CA THR A 45 -15.93 25.14 21.24
C THR A 45 -15.89 25.10 22.77
N SER A 46 -15.28 24.06 23.34
CA SER A 46 -15.08 23.88 24.78
C SER A 46 -13.73 23.21 25.07
N ILE A 47 -13.16 23.48 26.24
CA ILE A 47 -11.92 22.86 26.72
C ILE A 47 -12.07 22.37 28.16
N LEU A 48 -11.27 21.37 28.55
CA LEU A 48 -11.15 20.93 29.93
C LEU A 48 -10.09 21.77 30.66
N VAL A 49 -10.48 22.35 31.79
CA VAL A 49 -9.61 23.18 32.62
C VAL A 49 -9.50 22.56 34.01
N PRO A 50 -8.29 22.37 34.54
CA PRO A 50 -8.11 21.80 35.87
C PRO A 50 -8.58 22.77 36.97
N VAL A 51 -9.41 22.26 37.88
CA VAL A 51 -10.00 22.95 39.04
C VAL A 51 -9.83 22.10 40.29
N LEU A 52 -8.87 22.46 41.14
CA LEU A 52 -8.54 21.69 42.35
C LEU A 52 -8.22 20.23 42.00
N ASP A 53 -9.10 19.30 42.38
CA ASP A 53 -8.93 17.85 42.21
C ASP A 53 -9.76 17.29 41.03
N SER A 54 -10.38 18.13 40.19
CA SER A 54 -11.13 17.69 39.00
C SER A 54 -10.91 18.57 37.78
N ASP A 55 -11.31 18.10 36.60
CA ASP A 55 -11.37 18.91 35.38
C ASP A 55 -12.79 19.42 35.15
N GLN A 56 -12.92 20.67 34.70
CA GLN A 56 -14.20 21.28 34.35
C GLN A 56 -14.19 21.72 32.88
N GLU A 57 -15.24 21.33 32.15
CA GLU A 57 -15.47 21.79 30.79
C GLU A 57 -15.94 23.24 30.78
N VAL A 58 -15.28 24.08 29.98
CA VAL A 58 -15.63 25.48 29.81
C VAL A 58 -15.73 25.82 28.34
N GLU A 59 -16.73 26.62 27.98
CA GLU A 59 -16.85 27.18 26.64
C GLU A 59 -15.77 28.21 26.37
N VAL A 60 -15.32 28.27 25.12
CA VAL A 60 -14.32 29.23 24.67
C VAL A 60 -14.92 30.21 23.68
N GLU A 61 -14.51 31.46 23.78
CA GLU A 61 -14.81 32.50 22.80
C GLU A 61 -13.59 32.72 21.91
N ILE A 62 -13.81 32.74 20.60
CA ILE A 62 -12.75 32.82 19.59
C ILE A 62 -12.63 34.26 19.09
N ASN A 63 -11.39 34.74 18.99
CA ASN A 63 -11.05 35.98 18.32
C ASN A 63 -10.09 35.68 17.17
N ASP A 64 -10.66 35.53 15.97
CA ASP A 64 -9.91 35.22 14.75
C ASP A 64 -8.94 36.34 14.37
N ASP A 65 -9.32 37.62 14.54
CA ASP A 65 -8.46 38.76 14.19
C ASP A 65 -7.14 38.74 14.98
N ARG A 66 -7.18 38.30 16.23
CA ARG A 66 -6.02 38.22 17.12
C ARG A 66 -5.35 36.85 17.15
N GLN A 67 -5.93 35.85 16.48
CA GLN A 67 -5.50 34.46 16.55
C GLN A 67 -5.40 33.96 18.01
N THR A 68 -6.41 34.30 18.81
CA THR A 68 -6.50 33.92 20.23
C THR A 68 -7.89 33.44 20.58
N TYR A 69 -8.00 32.62 21.62
CA TYR A 69 -9.26 32.31 22.27
C TYR A 69 -9.21 32.73 23.74
N PHE A 70 -10.37 32.88 24.36
CA PHE A 70 -10.46 33.21 25.77
C PHE A 70 -11.61 32.48 26.45
N TYR A 71 -11.45 32.24 27.75
CA TYR A 71 -12.46 31.60 28.60
C TYR A 71 -12.37 32.15 30.02
N ARG A 72 -13.44 31.99 30.79
CA ARG A 72 -13.44 32.37 32.21
C ARG A 72 -12.95 31.21 33.06
N SER A 73 -11.84 31.41 33.76
CA SER A 73 -11.25 30.37 34.60
C SER A 73 -12.09 30.10 35.86
N PRO A 74 -12.59 28.87 36.05
CA PRO A 74 -13.33 28.49 37.25
C PRO A 74 -12.44 28.52 38.50
N SER A 75 -11.15 28.20 38.36
CA SER A 75 -10.16 28.12 39.44
C SER A 75 -9.69 29.50 39.92
N CYS A 76 -9.82 30.55 39.10
CA CYS A 76 -9.28 31.89 39.38
C CYS A 76 -10.36 32.97 39.52
N ARG A 77 -11.44 32.67 40.26
CA ARG A 77 -12.57 33.61 40.50
C ARG A 77 -13.16 34.20 39.20
N GLY A 78 -13.22 33.41 38.12
CA GLY A 78 -13.81 33.84 36.85
C GLY A 78 -12.93 34.80 36.03
N ARG A 79 -11.64 34.93 36.34
CA ARG A 79 -10.71 35.72 35.51
C ARG A 79 -10.70 35.21 34.07
N VAL A 80 -10.70 36.14 33.12
CA VAL A 80 -10.54 35.81 31.70
C VAL A 80 -9.10 35.38 31.45
N VAL A 81 -8.94 34.18 30.90
CA VAL A 81 -7.67 33.65 30.44
C VAL A 81 -7.68 33.72 28.93
N THR A 82 -6.61 34.27 28.33
CA THR A 82 -6.43 34.37 26.89
C THR A 82 -5.26 33.49 26.47
N ARG A 83 -5.44 32.71 25.40
CA ARG A 83 -4.44 31.78 24.88
C ARG A 83 -4.41 31.76 23.34
N PRO A 84 -3.33 31.29 22.73
CA PRO A 84 -3.23 31.17 21.28
C PRO A 84 -4.32 30.26 20.70
N LEU A 85 -4.88 30.64 19.55
CA LEU A 85 -5.91 29.85 18.87
C LEU A 85 -5.40 28.47 18.40
N SER A 86 -4.08 28.34 18.19
CA SER A 86 -3.42 27.09 17.84
C SER A 86 -3.65 25.96 18.84
N ASP A 87 -3.87 26.27 20.11
CA ASP A 87 -4.06 25.28 21.19
C ASP A 87 -5.40 24.54 21.07
N ILE A 88 -6.38 25.17 20.41
CA ILE A 88 -7.74 24.61 20.22
C ILE A 88 -8.06 24.35 18.75
N THR A 89 -7.11 24.57 17.84
CA THR A 89 -7.31 24.34 16.41
C THR A 89 -7.41 22.86 16.14
N LEU A 90 -8.46 22.48 15.42
CA LEU A 90 -8.67 21.13 14.93
C LEU A 90 -8.06 21.00 13.54
N TYR A 91 -7.35 19.91 13.30
CA TYR A 91 -6.67 19.65 12.03
C TYR A 91 -7.25 18.42 11.34
N ALA A 92 -7.65 18.59 10.08
CA ALA A 92 -8.03 17.51 9.19
C ALA A 92 -6.80 16.91 8.50
N ILE A 93 -6.80 15.59 8.36
CA ILE A 93 -5.78 14.83 7.63
C ILE A 93 -6.00 15.01 6.13
N ASN A 94 -4.97 15.45 5.42
CA ASN A 94 -4.95 15.48 3.96
C ASN A 94 -3.98 14.40 3.46
N LEU A 95 -4.49 13.18 3.38
CA LEU A 95 -3.69 12.02 2.98
C LEU A 95 -3.24 12.11 1.53
N ASP A 96 -4.07 12.63 0.63
CA ASP A 96 -3.77 12.71 -0.80
C ASP A 96 -2.58 13.60 -1.09
N ALA A 97 -2.51 14.79 -0.46
CA ALA A 97 -1.36 15.69 -0.61
C ALA A 97 -0.05 15.03 -0.14
N TRP A 98 -0.10 14.29 0.97
CA TRP A 98 1.08 13.56 1.43
C TRP A 98 1.47 12.39 0.51
N MET A 99 0.49 11.63 0.01
CA MET A 99 0.74 10.55 -0.94
C MET A 99 1.30 11.08 -2.27
N ASP A 100 0.86 12.25 -2.71
CA ASP A 100 1.40 12.93 -3.90
C ASP A 100 2.87 13.32 -3.69
N ASP A 101 3.21 13.93 -2.55
CA ASP A 101 4.59 14.24 -2.18
C ASP A 101 5.47 12.97 -2.18
N VAL A 102 4.97 11.85 -1.64
CA VAL A 102 5.69 10.57 -1.66
C VAL A 102 5.85 10.04 -3.09
N CYS A 103 4.84 10.16 -3.95
CA CYS A 103 4.93 9.76 -5.35
C CYS A 103 5.94 10.61 -6.13
N ASP A 104 6.00 11.91 -5.86
CA ASP A 104 6.98 12.83 -6.44
C ASP A 104 8.41 12.44 -6.01
N LEU A 105 8.61 12.16 -4.71
CA LEU A 105 9.89 11.72 -4.19
C LEU A 105 10.37 10.38 -4.75
N LEU A 106 9.45 9.46 -5.04
CA LEU A 106 9.75 8.16 -5.64
C LEU A 106 9.82 8.22 -7.17
N GLU A 107 9.69 9.41 -7.76
CA GLU A 107 9.72 9.65 -9.20
C GLU A 107 8.68 8.79 -9.97
N ILE A 108 7.51 8.56 -9.35
CA ILE A 108 6.43 7.82 -9.99
C ILE A 108 5.77 8.72 -11.05
N GLU A 109 5.92 8.32 -12.31
CA GLU A 109 5.32 8.98 -13.48
C GLU A 109 3.81 9.20 -13.26
N LEU A 110 3.30 10.40 -13.60
CA LEU A 110 1.87 10.75 -13.43
C LEU A 110 0.92 9.74 -14.09
N SER A 111 1.30 9.19 -15.24
CA SER A 111 0.54 8.17 -15.98
C SER A 111 0.49 6.82 -15.26
N ARG A 112 1.43 6.58 -14.35
CA ARG A 112 1.60 5.34 -13.56
C ARG A 112 1.10 5.45 -12.13
N ARG A 113 0.69 6.64 -11.70
CA ARG A 113 0.01 6.81 -10.41
C ARG A 113 -1.33 6.08 -10.44
N ALA A 114 -1.66 5.44 -9.33
CA ALA A 114 -2.94 4.74 -9.21
C ALA A 114 -4.09 5.74 -9.30
N ARG A 115 -5.03 5.49 -10.22
CA ARG A 115 -6.26 6.31 -10.35
C ARG A 115 -7.22 6.12 -9.18
N SER A 116 -7.25 4.91 -8.62
CA SER A 116 -7.97 4.55 -7.41
C SER A 116 -6.96 4.02 -6.41
N ARG A 117 -6.57 4.88 -5.46
CA ARG A 117 -5.48 4.58 -4.53
C ARG A 117 -5.89 3.62 -3.44
N GLU A 118 -7.06 3.84 -2.84
CA GLU A 118 -7.51 3.03 -1.71
C GLU A 118 -7.82 1.59 -2.16
N VAL A 119 -7.09 0.64 -1.59
CA VAL A 119 -7.25 -0.80 -1.80
C VAL A 119 -8.02 -1.42 -0.64
N ILE A 120 -7.69 -1.00 0.57
CA ILE A 120 -8.38 -1.35 1.80
C ILE A 120 -8.62 -0.04 2.55
N ALA A 121 -9.88 0.21 2.90
CA ALA A 121 -10.33 1.40 3.59
C ALA A 121 -9.43 1.78 4.77
N GLU A 122 -8.89 2.99 4.73
CA GLU A 122 -7.98 3.58 5.72
C GLU A 122 -6.72 2.76 6.07
N ARG A 123 -6.34 1.75 5.28
CA ARG A 123 -5.28 0.79 5.67
C ARG A 123 -4.26 0.50 4.58
N LEU A 124 -4.67 0.37 3.33
CA LEU A 124 -3.78 0.02 2.24
C LEU A 124 -4.11 0.87 1.01
N TRP A 125 -3.10 1.55 0.50
CA TRP A 125 -3.20 2.36 -0.70
C TRP A 125 -2.16 1.93 -1.72
N HIS A 126 -2.55 1.83 -2.99
CA HIS A 126 -1.64 1.69 -4.12
C HIS A 126 -1.28 3.10 -4.58
N LEU A 127 0.01 3.44 -4.56
CA LEU A 127 0.50 4.76 -4.98
C LEU A 127 0.67 4.81 -6.50
N GLY A 128 1.17 3.72 -7.07
CA GLY A 128 1.46 3.58 -8.49
C GLY A 128 2.59 2.59 -8.69
N ASP A 129 3.16 2.59 -9.90
CA ASP A 129 4.20 1.65 -10.27
C ASP A 129 5.52 2.37 -10.56
N VAL A 130 6.59 1.98 -9.87
CA VAL A 130 7.95 2.53 -10.04
C VAL A 130 8.75 1.68 -11.01
N ARG A 131 9.61 2.32 -11.82
CA ARG A 131 10.50 1.59 -12.73
C ARG A 131 11.59 0.85 -11.95
N VAL A 132 11.87 -0.38 -12.34
CA VAL A 132 12.95 -1.20 -11.75
C VAL A 132 14.25 -0.97 -12.51
N GLY A 133 15.10 -0.07 -12.03
CA GLY A 133 16.40 0.23 -12.65
C GLY A 133 16.28 0.77 -14.06
N GLN A 134 17.23 0.39 -14.91
CA GLN A 134 17.21 0.72 -16.34
C GLN A 134 16.41 -0.28 -17.17
N THR A 135 15.49 -1.02 -16.55
CA THR A 135 14.67 -2.03 -17.23
C THR A 135 13.31 -1.47 -17.63
N HIS A 136 12.61 -2.17 -18.53
CA HIS A 136 11.21 -1.88 -18.86
C HIS A 136 10.22 -2.42 -17.81
N ARG A 137 10.71 -2.99 -16.69
CA ARG A 137 9.87 -3.55 -15.63
C ARG A 137 9.42 -2.48 -14.67
N PHE A 138 8.22 -2.66 -14.13
CA PHE A 138 7.61 -1.80 -13.13
C PHE A 138 7.16 -2.62 -11.93
N ALA A 139 7.29 -2.06 -10.74
CA ALA A 139 6.88 -2.68 -9.50
C ALA A 139 5.87 -1.78 -8.76
N PRO A 140 4.74 -2.31 -8.29
CA PRO A 140 3.76 -1.52 -7.56
C PRO A 140 4.33 -1.13 -6.20
N ILE A 141 4.10 0.15 -5.85
CA ILE A 141 4.38 0.69 -4.53
C ILE A 141 3.06 0.88 -3.80
N TYR A 142 2.98 0.28 -2.62
CA TYR A 142 1.87 0.45 -1.70
C TYR A 142 2.31 1.22 -0.47
N LEU A 143 1.33 1.83 0.17
CA LEU A 143 1.43 2.41 1.49
C LEU A 143 0.50 1.63 2.40
N ALA A 144 1.01 1.19 3.56
CA ALA A 144 0.23 0.49 4.56
C ALA A 144 0.22 1.22 5.90
N ARG A 145 -0.96 1.21 6.53
CA ARG A 145 -1.21 1.63 7.90
C ARG A 145 -1.76 0.44 8.69
N ARG A 146 -1.23 0.21 9.90
CA ARG A 146 -1.68 -0.86 10.82
C ARG A 146 -1.68 -2.25 10.18
N LEU A 147 -0.67 -2.53 9.36
CA LEU A 147 -0.56 -3.75 8.57
C LEU A 147 -0.79 -5.07 9.39
N PRO A 148 -0.27 -5.23 10.62
CA PRO A 148 -0.46 -6.48 11.38
C PRO A 148 -1.90 -6.71 11.85
N SER A 149 -2.75 -5.68 11.89
CA SER A 149 -4.06 -5.75 12.53
C SER A 149 -5.14 -6.48 11.72
N SER A 150 -4.90 -6.82 10.45
CA SER A 150 -5.83 -7.63 9.63
C SER A 150 -5.14 -8.42 8.52
N ALA A 151 -4.53 -9.56 8.89
CA ALA A 151 -3.77 -10.43 8.00
C ALA A 151 -4.53 -10.88 6.74
N ALA A 152 -5.79 -11.26 6.90
CA ALA A 152 -6.59 -11.81 5.81
C ALA A 152 -6.91 -10.76 4.73
N ASP A 153 -7.22 -9.52 5.12
CA ASP A 153 -7.63 -8.48 4.18
C ASP A 153 -6.47 -8.07 3.27
N TRP A 154 -5.26 -7.87 3.83
CA TRP A 154 -4.10 -7.51 3.01
C TRP A 154 -3.57 -8.69 2.20
N GLN A 155 -3.71 -9.93 2.69
CA GLN A 155 -3.40 -11.11 1.88
C GLN A 155 -4.26 -11.14 0.61
N HIS A 156 -5.57 -10.99 0.74
CA HIS A 156 -6.47 -10.97 -0.41
C HIS A 156 -6.17 -9.80 -1.35
N ALA A 157 -5.93 -8.61 -0.82
CA ALA A 157 -5.66 -7.41 -1.61
C ALA A 157 -4.35 -7.49 -2.42
N LEU A 158 -3.30 -8.06 -1.83
CA LEU A 158 -1.99 -8.23 -2.48
C LEU A 158 -1.90 -9.49 -3.36
N LEU A 159 -2.81 -10.44 -3.19
CA LEU A 159 -2.99 -11.59 -4.10
C LEU A 159 -3.79 -11.25 -5.37
N SER A 160 -4.42 -10.07 -5.43
CA SER A 160 -5.25 -9.67 -6.58
C SER A 160 -4.42 -9.60 -7.87
N ALA A 161 -4.86 -10.34 -8.88
CA ALA A 161 -4.14 -10.53 -10.14
C ALA A 161 -4.07 -9.32 -11.06
N LYS A 162 -4.74 -8.22 -10.72
CA LYS A 162 -4.66 -6.97 -11.49
C LYS A 162 -3.33 -6.24 -11.29
N ARG A 163 -2.44 -6.76 -10.44
CA ARG A 163 -1.21 -6.07 -10.05
C ARG A 163 0.01 -7.01 -10.16
N PRO A 164 1.19 -6.47 -10.51
CA PRO A 164 2.40 -7.27 -10.63
C PRO A 164 2.69 -8.05 -9.35
N SER A 165 3.24 -9.25 -9.49
CA SER A 165 3.51 -10.12 -8.35
C SER A 165 4.46 -9.47 -7.33
N GLN A 166 5.46 -8.71 -7.79
CA GLN A 166 6.51 -8.19 -6.94
C GLN A 166 6.41 -6.68 -6.74
N GLY A 167 6.13 -6.24 -5.53
CA GLY A 167 6.06 -4.83 -5.15
C GLY A 167 6.65 -4.52 -3.77
N ILE A 168 6.56 -3.26 -3.38
CA ILE A 168 7.00 -2.80 -2.05
C ILE A 168 5.81 -2.23 -1.30
N VAL A 169 5.66 -2.63 -0.04
CA VAL A 169 4.69 -2.09 0.90
C VAL A 169 5.43 -1.19 1.89
N LEU A 170 5.23 0.11 1.75
CA LEU A 170 5.77 1.13 2.63
C LEU A 170 5.02 1.15 3.95
N THR A 171 5.77 1.08 5.04
CA THR A 171 5.25 1.05 6.42
C THR A 171 5.87 2.16 7.26
N ALA A 172 5.27 2.48 8.42
CA ALA A 172 5.83 3.48 9.34
C ALA A 172 7.21 3.09 9.88
N HIS A 173 7.41 1.80 10.12
CA HIS A 173 8.64 1.17 10.58
C HIS A 173 8.94 -0.07 9.75
N ASP A 174 10.16 -0.59 9.79
CA ASP A 174 10.43 -1.90 9.21
C ASP A 174 9.62 -2.96 9.99
N VAL A 175 8.89 -3.79 9.23
CA VAL A 175 8.00 -4.82 9.78
C VAL A 175 8.41 -6.14 9.15
N ASP A 176 8.76 -7.12 9.99
CA ASP A 176 9.13 -8.46 9.54
C ASP A 176 7.86 -9.33 9.41
N ILE A 177 7.23 -9.27 8.23
CA ILE A 177 6.04 -10.03 7.87
C ILE A 177 6.25 -10.60 6.46
N GLU A 178 5.93 -11.88 6.28
CA GLU A 178 5.86 -12.50 4.96
C GLU A 178 4.61 -12.03 4.21
N LEU A 179 4.82 -11.29 3.13
CA LEU A 179 3.76 -10.85 2.23
C LEU A 179 3.59 -11.81 1.03
N PRO A 180 2.37 -11.97 0.48
CA PRO A 180 2.14 -12.81 -0.69
C PRO A 180 2.83 -12.25 -1.94
N ASN A 181 2.94 -13.12 -2.95
CA ASN A 181 3.52 -12.80 -4.27
C ASN A 181 4.97 -12.26 -4.24
N SER A 182 5.70 -12.43 -3.14
CA SER A 182 7.07 -11.89 -2.95
C SER A 182 7.14 -10.37 -2.80
N HIS A 183 6.03 -9.73 -2.38
CA HIS A 183 6.09 -8.34 -1.91
C HIS A 183 7.05 -8.20 -0.72
N GLN A 184 7.71 -7.06 -0.64
CA GLN A 184 8.61 -6.73 0.46
C GLN A 184 8.04 -5.57 1.28
N THR A 185 8.20 -5.62 2.59
CA THR A 185 7.95 -4.46 3.46
C THR A 185 9.18 -3.54 3.47
N CYS A 186 8.95 -2.24 3.58
CA CYS A 186 10.03 -1.29 3.79
C CYS A 186 9.54 -0.10 4.62
N GLY A 187 10.23 0.21 5.72
CA GLY A 187 9.96 1.43 6.46
C GLY A 187 10.20 2.65 5.58
N ILE A 188 9.22 3.56 5.49
CA ILE A 188 9.36 4.79 4.67
C ILE A 188 10.56 5.64 5.11
N GLY A 189 10.91 5.60 6.40
CA GLY A 189 12.07 6.28 6.96
C GLY A 189 13.42 5.69 6.58
N ARG A 190 13.43 4.44 6.11
CA ARG A 190 14.61 3.76 5.59
C ARG A 190 14.77 4.02 4.09
N LEU A 191 13.67 4.08 3.36
CA LEU A 191 13.68 4.34 1.93
C LEU A 191 13.97 5.81 1.60
N LEU A 192 13.37 6.75 2.32
CA LEU A 192 13.58 8.18 2.09
C LEU A 192 14.72 8.68 2.97
N VAL A 193 15.76 9.20 2.33
CA VAL A 193 17.00 9.69 2.94
C VAL A 193 17.10 11.21 2.81
N ASP A 194 17.63 11.83 3.84
CA ASP A 194 17.93 13.26 3.84
C ASP A 194 19.34 13.44 3.24
N SER A 195 19.39 13.83 1.97
CA SER A 195 20.64 14.29 1.35
C SER A 195 20.72 15.80 1.62
N GLY A 196 21.89 16.40 1.88
CA GLY A 196 21.97 17.81 2.28
C GLY A 196 21.27 18.83 1.37
N ASP A 197 20.92 18.43 0.13
CA ASP A 197 20.18 19.20 -0.88
C ASP A 197 18.65 18.97 -0.86
N GLY A 198 18.16 18.06 -0.01
CA GLY A 198 16.75 17.70 0.14
C GLY A 198 16.51 16.22 0.41
N ILE A 199 15.23 15.87 0.59
CA ILE A 199 14.82 14.47 0.75
C ILE A 199 14.86 13.80 -0.62
N THR A 200 15.59 12.68 -0.71
CA THR A 200 15.62 11.79 -1.88
C THR A 200 15.28 10.38 -1.43
N TYR A 201 15.09 9.45 -2.36
CA TYR A 201 14.95 8.04 -2.02
C TYR A 201 16.25 7.27 -2.28
N ASP A 202 16.51 6.24 -1.47
CA ASP A 202 17.62 5.31 -1.66
C ASP A 202 17.27 4.35 -2.80
N ALA A 203 17.68 4.73 -4.01
CA ALA A 203 17.49 3.93 -5.20
C ALA A 203 18.14 2.55 -5.06
N ASP A 204 19.35 2.44 -4.50
CA ASP A 204 20.04 1.15 -4.38
C ASP A 204 19.31 0.19 -3.44
N LEU A 205 18.74 0.70 -2.35
CA LEU A 205 17.86 -0.06 -1.47
C LEU A 205 16.60 -0.51 -2.21
N LEU A 206 15.93 0.42 -2.92
CA LEU A 206 14.74 0.10 -3.72
C LEU A 206 15.04 -1.04 -4.71
N HIS A 207 16.13 -0.92 -5.46
CA HIS A 207 16.56 -1.96 -6.41
C HIS A 207 16.89 -3.27 -5.72
N ARG A 208 17.48 -3.26 -4.52
CA ARG A 208 17.81 -4.47 -3.77
C ARG A 208 16.56 -5.20 -3.27
N LEU A 209 15.58 -4.46 -2.77
CA LEU A 209 14.28 -5.00 -2.36
C LEU A 209 13.56 -5.62 -3.57
N LEU A 210 13.66 -4.98 -4.73
CA LEU A 210 13.07 -5.48 -5.98
C LEU A 210 13.90 -6.57 -6.69
N LYS A 211 15.19 -6.73 -6.37
CA LYS A 211 16.02 -7.84 -6.87
C LYS A 211 16.00 -9.08 -5.99
N GLY A 212 15.49 -8.97 -4.76
CA GLY A 212 15.61 -9.97 -3.68
C GLY A 212 15.01 -11.36 -3.94
N THR A 213 14.22 -11.55 -4.99
CA THR A 213 13.63 -12.85 -5.35
C THR A 213 13.41 -12.94 -6.87
N GLY A 214 14.13 -13.86 -7.53
CA GLY A 214 13.82 -14.41 -8.87
C GLY A 214 13.59 -13.42 -10.01
N ALA A 215 14.63 -13.17 -10.80
CA ALA A 215 14.68 -12.19 -11.89
C ALA A 215 13.80 -12.48 -13.13
N ASP A 216 12.82 -13.39 -13.11
CA ASP A 216 12.05 -13.79 -14.31
C ASP A 216 10.52 -13.78 -14.13
N ALA A 217 9.98 -13.07 -13.15
CA ALA A 217 8.54 -12.85 -13.04
C ALA A 217 8.11 -11.52 -13.68
N ASP A 218 7.32 -11.63 -14.75
CA ASP A 218 6.22 -10.72 -15.11
C ASP A 218 6.53 -9.57 -16.06
N ASP A 219 6.37 -9.90 -17.34
CA ASP A 219 5.87 -8.96 -18.34
C ASP A 219 4.50 -8.40 -17.86
N PRO A 220 4.28 -7.06 -17.86
CA PRO A 220 3.00 -6.45 -17.46
C PRO A 220 1.79 -6.93 -18.27
N ASP A 221 2.02 -7.62 -19.40
CA ASP A 221 0.99 -8.29 -20.20
C ASP A 221 0.66 -9.72 -19.72
N GLU A 222 1.17 -10.19 -18.57
CA GLU A 222 0.87 -11.51 -18.00
C GLU A 222 0.25 -11.44 -16.59
N TYR A 223 -0.92 -12.05 -16.40
CA TYR A 223 -1.54 -12.19 -15.08
C TYR A 223 -2.44 -13.43 -14.96
N PHE A 224 -2.73 -13.87 -13.73
CA PHE A 224 -3.75 -14.88 -13.46
C PHE A 224 -4.58 -14.56 -12.22
N ASP A 225 -5.88 -14.32 -12.41
CA ASP A 225 -6.87 -14.12 -11.36
C ASP A 225 -7.41 -15.45 -10.85
N ALA A 226 -6.97 -15.82 -9.64
CA ALA A 226 -7.39 -17.04 -8.98
C ALA A 226 -8.81 -16.99 -8.39
N ASP A 227 -9.50 -15.86 -8.38
CA ASP A 227 -10.88 -15.74 -7.89
C ASP A 227 -11.87 -15.97 -9.03
N ILE A 228 -11.68 -15.29 -10.16
CA ILE A 228 -12.53 -15.46 -11.35
C ILE A 228 -11.99 -16.50 -12.34
N GLY A 229 -10.73 -16.92 -12.20
CA GLY A 229 -10.06 -17.88 -13.07
C GLY A 229 -9.54 -17.29 -14.38
N GLU A 230 -9.33 -15.98 -14.47
CA GLU A 230 -8.89 -15.32 -15.70
C GLU A 230 -7.38 -15.33 -15.86
N LEU A 231 -6.88 -15.87 -16.97
CA LEU A 231 -5.46 -15.88 -17.34
C LEU A 231 -5.21 -14.97 -18.53
N LYS A 232 -4.13 -14.20 -18.46
CA LYS A 232 -3.56 -13.46 -19.57
C LYS A 232 -2.08 -13.82 -19.67
N LEU A 233 -1.64 -14.24 -20.85
CA LEU A 233 -0.23 -14.50 -21.16
C LEU A 233 0.20 -13.52 -22.26
N ALA A 234 1.48 -13.13 -22.32
CA ALA A 234 1.96 -12.11 -23.27
C ALA A 234 1.93 -12.65 -24.70
N CYS A 235 2.02 -13.98 -24.85
CA CYS A 235 1.87 -14.66 -26.13
C CYS A 235 0.42 -14.82 -26.61
N VAL A 236 -0.57 -14.37 -25.82
CA VAL A 236 -2.01 -14.48 -26.16
C VAL A 236 -2.64 -13.09 -26.17
N ALA A 237 -3.34 -12.73 -27.25
CA ALA A 237 -3.90 -11.38 -27.43
C ALA A 237 -4.99 -11.02 -26.41
N GLU A 238 -5.90 -11.94 -26.10
CA GLU A 238 -7.03 -11.70 -25.19
C GLU A 238 -6.96 -12.58 -23.93
N PRO A 239 -7.36 -12.08 -22.75
CA PRO A 239 -7.45 -12.88 -21.54
C PRO A 239 -8.51 -13.98 -21.67
N LYS A 240 -8.32 -15.09 -20.94
CA LYS A 240 -9.24 -16.24 -20.95
C LYS A 240 -9.65 -16.64 -19.54
N THR A 241 -10.95 -16.74 -19.32
CA THR A 241 -11.51 -17.26 -18.06
C THR A 241 -11.65 -18.78 -18.08
N PHE A 242 -11.00 -19.43 -17.11
CA PHE A 242 -11.08 -20.86 -16.83
C PHE A 242 -12.02 -21.14 -15.65
N LYS A 243 -12.70 -22.30 -15.68
CA LYS A 243 -13.68 -22.70 -14.66
C LYS A 243 -13.38 -24.10 -14.11
N GLY A 244 -13.81 -24.34 -12.86
CA GLY A 244 -13.66 -25.64 -12.20
C GLY A 244 -12.22 -26.14 -12.20
N LYS A 245 -12.00 -27.40 -12.62
CA LYS A 245 -10.67 -28.03 -12.60
C LYS A 245 -9.64 -27.35 -13.50
N GLN A 246 -10.06 -26.72 -14.59
CA GLN A 246 -9.14 -25.97 -15.45
C GLN A 246 -8.50 -24.80 -14.69
N LYS A 247 -9.32 -24.09 -13.88
CA LYS A 247 -8.87 -22.98 -13.04
C LYS A 247 -7.85 -23.45 -12.00
N ASP A 248 -8.12 -24.56 -11.32
CA ASP A 248 -7.21 -25.13 -10.31
C ASP A 248 -5.85 -25.52 -10.94
N VAL A 249 -5.88 -26.10 -12.15
CA VAL A 249 -4.68 -26.47 -12.89
C VAL A 249 -3.87 -25.23 -13.27
N ILE A 250 -4.50 -24.21 -13.87
CA ILE A 250 -3.80 -22.97 -14.22
C ILE A 250 -3.26 -22.27 -12.98
N ALA A 251 -3.99 -22.25 -11.87
CA ALA A 251 -3.51 -21.69 -10.61
C ALA A 251 -2.23 -22.39 -10.11
N MET A 252 -2.15 -23.71 -10.26
CA MET A 252 -0.96 -24.47 -9.90
C MET A 252 0.23 -24.14 -10.80
N PHE A 253 0.01 -24.08 -12.12
CA PHE A 253 1.05 -23.70 -13.08
C PHE A 253 1.51 -22.26 -12.90
N TRP A 254 0.60 -21.33 -12.58
CA TRP A 254 0.91 -19.94 -12.28
C TRP A 254 1.79 -19.82 -11.04
N LYS A 255 1.43 -20.51 -9.94
CA LYS A 255 2.24 -20.57 -8.71
C LYS A 255 3.63 -21.17 -8.96
N ALA A 256 3.75 -22.12 -9.86
CA ALA A 256 5.00 -22.80 -10.21
C ALA A 256 5.74 -22.18 -11.41
N ARG A 257 5.32 -21.01 -11.91
CA ARG A 257 5.91 -20.41 -13.14
C ARG A 257 7.40 -20.12 -13.05
N GLN A 258 7.93 -19.96 -11.83
CA GLN A 258 9.37 -19.79 -11.58
C GLN A 258 10.16 -21.11 -11.66
N GLN A 259 9.46 -22.23 -11.70
CA GLN A 259 10.06 -23.55 -11.92
C GLN A 259 10.14 -23.83 -13.42
N HIS A 260 11.16 -24.59 -13.85
CA HIS A 260 11.31 -24.92 -15.27
C HIS A 260 10.07 -25.65 -15.83
N SER A 261 9.47 -26.55 -15.04
CA SER A 261 8.25 -27.26 -15.42
C SER A 261 7.60 -27.99 -14.25
N LEU A 262 6.34 -28.34 -14.39
CA LEU A 262 5.63 -29.26 -13.53
C LEU A 262 5.37 -30.59 -14.24
N LYS A 263 5.46 -31.68 -13.48
CA LYS A 263 5.06 -33.00 -13.95
C LYS A 263 3.55 -33.13 -13.89
N TRP A 264 2.91 -33.49 -15.00
CA TRP A 264 1.44 -33.58 -15.08
C TRP A 264 0.83 -34.55 -14.06
N ALA A 265 1.53 -35.64 -13.73
CA ALA A 265 1.09 -36.57 -12.71
C ALA A 265 0.91 -35.89 -11.34
N GLU A 266 1.78 -34.94 -10.98
CA GLU A 266 1.68 -34.17 -9.74
C GLU A 266 0.49 -33.22 -9.79
N VAL A 267 0.26 -32.58 -10.94
CA VAL A 267 -0.90 -31.73 -11.18
C VAL A 267 -2.20 -32.51 -10.98
N VAL A 268 -2.30 -33.71 -11.54
CA VAL A 268 -3.45 -34.61 -11.36
C VAL A 268 -3.66 -34.94 -9.89
N THR A 269 -2.60 -35.27 -9.15
CA THR A 269 -2.71 -35.58 -7.72
C THR A 269 -3.22 -34.40 -6.90
N ARG A 270 -2.78 -33.17 -7.21
CA ARG A 270 -3.13 -31.99 -6.42
C ARG A 270 -4.45 -31.33 -6.80
N THR A 271 -4.86 -31.40 -8.06
CA THR A 271 -6.09 -30.76 -8.53
C THR A 271 -7.23 -31.76 -8.78
N SER A 272 -6.95 -33.06 -8.77
CA SER A 272 -7.90 -34.11 -9.16
C SER A 272 -8.46 -33.89 -10.58
N CYS A 273 -7.66 -33.37 -11.50
CA CYS A 273 -8.02 -33.17 -12.90
C CYS A 273 -7.87 -34.46 -13.74
N GLN A 274 -8.27 -34.42 -15.02
CA GLN A 274 -8.09 -35.55 -15.92
C GLN A 274 -6.62 -35.86 -16.23
N LYS A 275 -6.38 -37.07 -16.76
CA LYS A 275 -5.07 -37.71 -16.93
C LYS A 275 -4.10 -36.99 -17.88
N ASP A 276 -4.58 -36.08 -18.73
CA ASP A 276 -3.78 -35.37 -19.72
C ASP A 276 -4.33 -33.95 -20.02
N PRO A 277 -3.51 -33.02 -20.55
CA PRO A 277 -3.94 -31.65 -20.85
C PRO A 277 -5.08 -31.56 -21.86
N ASP A 278 -5.09 -32.42 -22.89
CA ASP A 278 -6.16 -32.47 -23.90
C ASP A 278 -7.52 -32.76 -23.24
N SER A 279 -7.55 -33.68 -22.28
CA SER A 279 -8.77 -34.01 -21.55
C SER A 279 -9.26 -32.88 -20.64
N VAL A 280 -8.36 -32.04 -20.14
CA VAL A 280 -8.69 -30.92 -19.24
C VAL A 280 -9.09 -29.66 -20.03
N PHE A 281 -8.32 -29.30 -21.05
CA PHE A 281 -8.43 -28.01 -21.76
C PHE A 281 -8.93 -28.14 -23.21
N GLY A 282 -9.08 -29.36 -23.73
CA GLY A 282 -9.38 -29.62 -25.13
C GLY A 282 -8.16 -29.48 -26.04
N SER A 283 -8.36 -29.63 -27.35
CA SER A 283 -7.31 -29.59 -28.38
C SER A 283 -6.52 -28.28 -28.46
N GLU A 284 -7.01 -27.21 -27.84
CA GLU A 284 -6.36 -25.89 -27.81
C GLU A 284 -5.46 -25.69 -26.57
N TRP A 285 -5.20 -26.71 -25.77
CA TRP A 285 -4.39 -26.60 -24.55
C TRP A 285 -2.99 -26.01 -24.79
N SER A 286 -2.43 -26.26 -25.97
CA SER A 286 -1.11 -25.78 -26.41
C SER A 286 -1.02 -24.26 -26.58
N ARG A 287 -2.16 -23.54 -26.54
CA ARG A 287 -2.19 -22.08 -26.44
C ARG A 287 -1.70 -21.57 -25.08
N TRP A 288 -1.90 -22.35 -24.02
CA TRP A 288 -1.69 -21.93 -22.63
C TRP A 288 -0.51 -22.64 -21.98
N LEU A 289 -0.32 -23.92 -22.32
CA LEU A 289 0.76 -24.73 -21.80
C LEU A 289 1.68 -25.15 -22.94
N GLU A 290 2.97 -25.22 -22.65
CA GLU A 290 3.95 -25.84 -23.52
C GLU A 290 4.54 -27.08 -22.86
N ARG A 291 4.82 -28.08 -23.69
CA ARG A 291 5.46 -29.31 -23.25
C ARG A 291 6.97 -29.12 -23.32
N ILE A 292 7.70 -29.56 -22.29
CA ILE A 292 9.15 -29.50 -22.28
C ILE A 292 9.73 -30.63 -23.13
N GLU A 293 10.54 -30.26 -24.13
CA GLU A 293 11.30 -31.24 -24.92
C GLU A 293 12.34 -31.96 -24.05
N GLY A 294 12.50 -33.27 -24.26
CA GLY A 294 13.39 -34.10 -23.46
C GLY A 294 12.88 -34.51 -22.07
N GLN A 295 11.77 -33.94 -21.57
CA GLN A 295 11.17 -34.32 -20.28
C GLN A 295 9.74 -34.84 -20.44
N ARG A 296 9.56 -36.17 -20.38
CA ARG A 296 8.26 -36.80 -20.61
C ARG A 296 7.24 -36.43 -19.53
N GLY A 297 6.13 -35.83 -19.95
CA GLY A 297 5.01 -35.47 -19.07
C GLY A 297 5.23 -34.20 -18.26
N HIS A 298 6.23 -33.41 -18.62
CA HIS A 298 6.50 -32.10 -18.02
C HIS A 298 5.95 -30.98 -18.90
N TYR A 299 5.28 -30.03 -18.26
CA TYR A 299 4.64 -28.89 -18.89
C TYR A 299 4.99 -27.61 -18.13
N ARG A 300 4.83 -26.46 -18.78
CA ARG A 300 4.85 -25.14 -18.14
C ARG A 300 3.87 -24.21 -18.83
N LEU A 301 3.59 -23.05 -18.23
CA LEU A 301 2.87 -21.98 -18.94
C LEU A 301 3.70 -21.53 -20.13
N ARG A 302 3.01 -21.26 -21.22
CA ARG A 302 3.64 -20.76 -22.44
C ARG A 302 4.23 -19.38 -22.16
N THR A 303 5.48 -19.21 -22.56
CA THR A 303 6.23 -17.95 -22.45
C THR A 303 6.43 -17.35 -23.84
N ARG A 304 6.81 -16.07 -23.92
CA ARG A 304 7.22 -15.42 -25.18
C ARG A 304 8.46 -16.14 -25.74
N GLN A 305 8.42 -16.55 -27.01
CA GLN A 305 9.62 -16.97 -27.75
C GLN A 305 10.41 -15.75 -28.22
#